data_AF-A0A8H5JCF9-F1
#
_entry.id   AF-A0A8H5JCF9-F1
#
_cell.length_a   1.000
_cell.length_b   1.000
_cell.length_c   1.000
_cell.angle_alpha   90.00
_cell.angle_beta   90.00
_cell.angle_gamma   90.00
#
_symmetry.space_group_name_H-M   'P 1'
#
loop_
_entity.id
_entity.type
_entity.pdbx_description
1 polymer ?
#
loop_
_entity_poly.entity_id
_entity_poly.type
_entity_poly.pdbx_seq_one_letter_code
_entity_poly.pdbx_strand_id
1 'polypeptide(L)'
;MFSKHQFCVIAYLAAAIPATSALGCYSRGPTWDQVNVQRGNKGFPVIAKEICGTGGGAGDYPANYEVEGCLAGGDVHANYKIKNNLNAYSALDYSKCIDSVLTEMFACSHGSEQNHVGFFFYLDPNDGGKWYFPQDSKRSKTDHF
;
A
#
# COMPACT_ATOMS: atom_id res chain seq x y z
N MET A 1 -9.79 57.08 15.70
CA MET A 1 -10.26 55.68 15.68
C MET A 1 -9.16 54.82 15.08
N PHE A 2 -8.45 54.03 15.88
CA PHE A 2 -7.38 53.15 15.41
C PHE A 2 -7.91 51.72 15.31
N SER A 3 -8.04 51.21 14.09
CA SER A 3 -8.48 49.84 13.82
C SER A 3 -7.30 48.89 13.92
N LYS A 4 -7.30 48.02 14.93
CA LYS A 4 -6.30 46.96 15.12
C LYS A 4 -6.72 45.76 14.27
N HIS A 5 -5.98 45.47 13.20
CA HIS A 5 -6.18 44.25 12.43
C HIS A 5 -5.35 43.12 13.06
N GLN A 6 -6.05 42.17 13.68
CA GLN A 6 -5.51 40.91 14.17
C GLN A 6 -5.06 40.07 12.98
N PHE A 7 -3.75 39.85 12.84
CA PHE A 7 -3.22 38.84 11.93
C PHE A 7 -3.46 37.46 12.54
N CYS A 8 -4.42 36.73 11.96
CA CYS A 8 -4.65 35.32 12.24
C CYS A 8 -3.51 34.52 11.59
N VAL A 9 -2.55 34.06 12.40
CA VAL A 9 -1.45 33.21 11.92
C VAL A 9 -2.02 31.82 11.66
N ILE A 10 -2.26 31.50 10.39
CA ILE A 10 -2.63 30.15 9.95
C ILE A 10 -1.39 29.27 10.12
N ALA A 11 -1.38 28.44 11.16
CA ALA A 11 -0.39 27.38 11.33
C ALA A 11 -0.62 26.33 10.24
N TYR A 12 0.19 26.36 9.19
CA TYR A 12 0.25 25.30 8.20
C TYR A 12 0.81 24.04 8.86
N LEU A 13 -0.06 23.06 9.13
CA LEU A 13 0.36 21.70 9.44
C LEU A 13 1.00 21.14 8.15
N ALA A 14 2.32 21.13 8.08
CA ALA A 14 3.05 20.49 6.99
C ALA A 14 2.73 19.00 7.02
N ALA A 15 1.84 18.56 6.12
CA ALA A 15 1.62 17.13 5.89
C ALA A 15 2.96 16.53 5.47
N ALA A 16 3.48 15.64 6.30
CA ALA A 16 4.71 14.94 6.04
C ALA A 16 4.46 13.92 4.91
N ILE A 17 4.50 14.36 3.65
CA ILE A 17 4.43 13.49 2.48
C ILE A 17 5.66 12.59 2.52
N PRO A 18 5.55 11.26 2.70
CA PRO A 18 6.70 10.38 2.65
C PRO A 18 7.38 10.59 1.30
N ALA A 19 8.63 11.08 1.33
CA ALA A 19 9.41 11.26 0.13
C ALA A 19 9.74 9.88 -0.41
N THR A 20 9.12 9.50 -1.52
CA THR A 20 9.48 8.31 -2.28
C THR A 20 10.87 8.54 -2.86
N SER A 21 11.79 7.61 -2.59
CA SER A 21 13.10 7.60 -3.25
C SER A 21 12.93 7.25 -4.73
N ALA A 22 13.97 7.44 -5.55
CA ALA A 22 13.96 7.15 -6.99
C ALA A 22 13.62 5.68 -7.36
N LEU A 23 13.47 4.80 -6.37
CA LEU A 23 13.03 3.41 -6.49
C LEU A 23 11.65 3.16 -5.88
N GLY A 24 10.79 4.18 -5.76
CA GLY A 24 9.42 4.01 -5.25
C GLY A 24 9.33 3.61 -3.77
N CYS A 25 10.46 3.33 -3.09
CA CYS A 25 10.49 3.02 -1.67
C CYS A 25 10.20 4.26 -0.82
N TYR A 26 9.40 4.09 0.23
CA TYR A 26 9.23 5.09 1.27
C TYR A 26 10.50 5.19 2.13
N SER A 27 10.81 6.42 2.54
CA SER A 27 12.02 6.74 3.33
C SER A 27 11.78 6.71 4.85
N ARG A 28 10.53 6.54 5.29
CA ARG A 28 10.13 6.60 6.69
C ARG A 28 8.78 5.92 6.89
N GLY A 29 8.43 5.70 8.16
CA GLY A 29 7.19 5.06 8.59
C GLY A 29 7.50 3.75 9.31
N PRO A 30 6.48 2.95 9.62
CA PRO A 30 6.70 1.60 10.09
C PRO A 30 7.43 0.72 9.07
N THR A 31 7.94 -0.43 9.51
CA THR A 31 8.65 -1.38 8.65
C THR A 31 7.92 -2.70 8.50
N TRP A 32 8.27 -3.45 7.45
CA TRP A 32 7.83 -4.84 7.30
C TRP A 32 8.24 -5.74 8.47
N ASP A 33 9.38 -5.48 9.12
CA ASP A 33 9.78 -6.18 10.34
C ASP A 33 8.80 -5.93 11.49
N GLN A 34 8.35 -4.67 11.67
CA GLN A 34 7.36 -4.35 12.70
C GLN A 34 6.01 -5.01 12.39
N VAL A 35 5.57 -5.02 11.14
CA VAL A 35 4.38 -5.77 10.69
C VAL A 35 4.56 -7.26 11.02
N ASN A 36 5.72 -7.85 10.71
CA ASN A 36 5.99 -9.25 10.99
C ASN A 36 5.94 -9.57 12.48
N VAL A 37 6.52 -8.73 13.34
CA VAL A 37 6.45 -8.86 14.80
C VAL A 37 5.00 -8.80 15.29
N GLN A 38 4.22 -7.81 14.86
CA GLN A 38 2.81 -7.66 15.24
C GLN A 38 1.94 -8.84 14.76
N ARG A 39 2.35 -9.50 13.67
CA ARG A 39 1.69 -10.69 13.13
C ARG A 39 2.19 -12.00 13.75
N GLY A 40 3.03 -11.95 14.80
CA GLY A 40 3.52 -13.12 15.51
C GLY A 40 4.75 -13.78 14.88
N ASN A 41 5.60 -13.02 14.19
CA ASN A 41 6.83 -13.48 13.54
C ASN A 41 6.63 -14.59 12.51
N LYS A 42 5.57 -14.52 11.70
CA LYS A 42 5.26 -15.51 10.66
C LYS A 42 6.28 -15.56 9.52
N GLY A 43 7.06 -14.50 9.34
CA GLY A 43 8.00 -14.29 8.23
C GLY A 43 7.35 -13.68 6.99
N PHE A 44 8.14 -12.94 6.22
CA PHE A 44 7.67 -12.22 5.02
C PHE A 44 7.03 -13.13 3.96
N PRO A 45 7.52 -14.37 3.71
CA PRO A 45 6.85 -15.27 2.77
C PRO A 45 5.40 -15.60 3.13
N VAL A 46 5.06 -15.64 4.43
CA VAL A 46 3.68 -15.87 4.86
C VAL A 46 2.82 -14.63 4.63
N ILE A 47 3.36 -13.45 4.93
CA ILE A 47 2.70 -12.16 4.67
C ILE A 47 2.41 -11.99 3.16
N ALA A 48 3.39 -12.27 2.30
CA ALA A 48 3.21 -12.23 0.85
C ALA A 48 2.14 -13.22 0.36
N LYS A 49 2.14 -14.45 0.89
CA LYS A 49 1.10 -15.45 0.59
C LYS A 49 -0.30 -15.00 1.00
N GLU A 50 -0.43 -14.30 2.13
CA GLU A 50 -1.70 -13.74 2.61
C GLU A 50 -2.20 -12.64 1.68
N ILE A 51 -1.34 -11.70 1.24
CA ILE A 51 -1.68 -10.65 0.26
C ILE A 51 -2.14 -11.26 -1.06
N CYS A 52 -1.34 -12.16 -1.61
CA CYS A 52 -1.59 -12.74 -2.94
C CYS A 52 -2.72 -13.77 -2.95
N GLY A 53 -3.00 -14.42 -1.82
CA GLY A 53 -3.98 -15.50 -1.71
C GLY A 53 -5.29 -15.02 -1.13
N THR A 54 -5.39 -15.05 0.20
CA THR A 54 -6.58 -14.63 0.93
C THR A 54 -6.95 -13.16 0.70
N GLY A 55 -5.97 -12.32 0.44
CA GLY A 55 -6.14 -10.90 0.12
C GLY A 55 -6.55 -10.63 -1.34
N GLY A 56 -6.61 -11.66 -2.18
CA GLY A 56 -7.05 -11.56 -3.58
C GLY A 56 -6.05 -10.88 -4.52
N GLY A 57 -4.79 -10.71 -4.09
CA GLY A 57 -3.78 -10.04 -4.90
C GLY A 57 -3.43 -10.77 -6.20
N ALA A 58 -3.47 -12.10 -6.21
CA ALA A 58 -3.31 -12.89 -7.43
C ALA A 58 -4.67 -13.22 -8.07
N GLY A 59 -4.68 -13.31 -9.40
CA GLY A 59 -5.88 -13.66 -10.16
C GLY A 59 -6.01 -12.86 -11.45
N ASP A 60 -7.24 -12.81 -11.94
CA ASP A 60 -7.58 -12.18 -13.20
C ASP A 60 -7.94 -10.70 -13.03
N TYR A 61 -7.26 -9.84 -13.77
CA TYR A 61 -7.46 -8.39 -13.74
C TYR A 61 -7.90 -7.88 -15.12
N PRO A 62 -9.13 -7.38 -15.26
CA PRO A 62 -9.50 -6.51 -16.37
C PRO A 62 -8.55 -5.30 -16.47
N ALA A 63 -8.58 -4.61 -17.61
CA ALA A 63 -7.82 -3.39 -17.80
C ALA A 63 -8.10 -2.39 -16.68
N ASN A 64 -7.05 -1.79 -16.10
CA ASN A 64 -7.12 -0.78 -15.03
C ASN A 64 -7.78 -1.24 -13.72
N TYR A 65 -8.11 -2.53 -13.58
CA TYR A 65 -8.72 -3.08 -12.38
C TYR A 65 -7.71 -3.11 -11.23
N GLU A 66 -8.20 -2.93 -10.00
CA GLU A 66 -7.38 -3.00 -8.79
C GLU A 66 -8.05 -3.76 -7.66
N VAL A 67 -7.20 -4.34 -6.81
CA VAL A 67 -7.56 -4.98 -5.55
C VAL A 67 -6.78 -4.28 -4.46
N GLU A 68 -7.44 -3.95 -3.36
CA GLU A 68 -6.84 -3.35 -2.18
C GLU A 68 -7.22 -4.14 -0.92
N GLY A 69 -6.43 -3.96 0.12
CA GLY A 69 -6.75 -4.54 1.42
C GLY A 69 -5.79 -4.09 2.52
N CYS A 70 -6.05 -4.60 3.71
CA CYS A 70 -5.30 -4.28 4.92
C CYS A 70 -4.97 -5.57 5.69
N LEU A 71 -3.69 -5.80 5.94
CA LEU A 71 -3.21 -6.80 6.88
C LEU A 71 -3.21 -6.20 8.28
N ALA A 72 -4.26 -6.48 9.05
CA ALA A 72 -4.36 -6.00 10.42
C ALA A 72 -3.31 -6.63 11.34
N GLY A 73 -2.61 -5.82 12.14
CA GLY A 73 -1.68 -6.30 13.16
C GLY A 73 -1.53 -5.26 14.27
N GLY A 74 -1.95 -5.57 15.50
CA GLY A 74 -1.80 -4.70 16.68
C GLY A 74 -1.87 -3.20 16.37
N ASP A 75 -0.78 -2.50 16.65
CA ASP A 75 -0.60 -1.07 16.37
C ASP A 75 0.04 -0.79 14.98
N VAL A 76 0.58 -1.81 14.29
CA VAL A 76 1.23 -1.68 12.98
C VAL A 76 0.61 -2.63 11.96
N HIS A 77 -0.05 -2.03 10.98
CA HIS A 77 -0.78 -2.66 9.90
C HIS A 77 0.03 -2.58 8.60
N ALA A 78 -0.41 -3.30 7.58
CA ALA A 78 0.08 -3.08 6.22
C ALA A 78 -1.08 -2.96 5.24
N ASN A 79 -1.16 -1.83 4.55
CA ASN A 79 -2.05 -1.70 3.41
C ASN A 79 -1.39 -2.23 2.16
N TYR A 80 -2.19 -2.77 1.26
CA TYR A 80 -1.73 -3.13 -0.07
C TYR A 80 -2.76 -2.73 -1.11
N LYS A 81 -2.27 -2.43 -2.31
CA LYS A 81 -3.07 -2.30 -3.52
C LYS A 81 -2.29 -2.86 -4.69
N ILE A 82 -2.94 -3.68 -5.50
CA ILE A 82 -2.40 -4.25 -6.72
C ILE A 82 -3.32 -3.84 -7.86
N LYS A 83 -2.77 -3.20 -8.89
CA LYS A 83 -3.52 -2.69 -10.04
C LYS A 83 -2.94 -3.21 -11.34
N ASN A 84 -3.77 -3.68 -12.26
CA ASN A 84 -3.36 -3.92 -13.63
C ASN A 84 -3.20 -2.58 -14.34
N ASN A 85 -1.96 -2.19 -14.64
CA ASN A 85 -1.65 -0.93 -15.32
C ASN A 85 -1.71 -1.06 -16.86
N LEU A 86 -2.09 -2.22 -17.37
CA LEU A 86 -2.28 -2.44 -18.80
C LEU A 86 -3.69 -2.01 -19.21
N ASN A 87 -3.79 -1.49 -20.44
CA ASN A 87 -5.07 -1.21 -21.10
C ASN A 87 -5.72 -2.48 -21.69
N ALA A 88 -5.41 -3.64 -21.11
CA ALA A 88 -5.90 -4.95 -21.54
C ALA A 88 -6.06 -5.87 -20.33
N TYR A 89 -6.82 -6.94 -20.50
CA TYR A 89 -6.90 -8.02 -19.54
C TYR A 89 -5.51 -8.62 -19.28
N SER A 90 -5.20 -8.89 -18.02
CA SER A 90 -3.98 -9.58 -17.62
C SER A 90 -4.24 -10.44 -16.39
N ALA A 91 -3.58 -11.59 -16.32
CA ALA A 91 -3.59 -12.46 -15.15
C ALA A 91 -2.29 -12.28 -14.37
N LEU A 92 -2.40 -12.10 -13.05
CA LEU A 92 -1.28 -12.11 -12.14
C LEU A 92 -1.22 -13.47 -11.45
N ASP A 93 -0.29 -14.31 -11.90
CA ASP A 93 -0.05 -15.64 -11.33
C ASP A 93 0.29 -15.53 -9.84
N TYR A 94 -0.15 -16.52 -9.05
CA TYR A 94 0.09 -16.55 -7.60
C TYR A 94 1.57 -16.47 -7.22
N SER A 95 2.44 -17.21 -7.92
CA SER A 95 3.88 -17.17 -7.69
C SER A 95 4.48 -15.80 -8.04
N LYS A 96 4.10 -15.22 -9.18
CA LYS A 96 4.58 -13.90 -9.59
C LYS A 96 4.13 -12.80 -8.63
N CYS A 97 2.90 -12.89 -8.12
CA CYS A 97 2.44 -11.99 -7.08
C CYS A 97 3.34 -12.07 -5.84
N ILE A 98 3.63 -13.29 -5.36
CA ILE A 98 4.49 -13.49 -4.18
C ILE A 98 5.90 -12.95 -4.43
N ASP A 99 6.49 -13.27 -5.58
CA ASP A 99 7.85 -12.85 -5.92
C ASP A 99 7.96 -11.31 -6.00
N SER A 100 6.97 -10.64 -6.61
CA SER A 100 6.90 -9.17 -6.65
C SER A 100 6.75 -8.57 -5.25
N VAL A 101 5.82 -9.09 -4.44
CA VAL A 101 5.60 -8.59 -3.07
C VAL A 101 6.84 -8.78 -2.21
N LEU A 102 7.51 -9.94 -2.29
CA LEU A 102 8.73 -10.20 -1.54
C LEU A 102 9.89 -9.32 -2.00
N THR A 103 10.03 -9.12 -3.31
CA THR A 103 11.04 -8.22 -3.87
C THR A 103 10.91 -6.82 -3.26
N GLU A 104 9.69 -6.30 -3.20
CA GLU A 104 9.41 -4.99 -2.60
C GLU A 104 9.65 -4.98 -1.08
N MET A 105 9.21 -6.00 -0.35
CA MET A 105 9.44 -6.10 1.10
C MET A 105 10.92 -6.11 1.47
N PHE A 106 11.74 -6.81 0.69
CA PHE A 106 13.19 -6.89 0.92
C PHE A 106 13.95 -5.66 0.43
N ALA A 107 13.50 -5.01 -0.64
CA ALA A 107 14.14 -3.81 -1.18
C ALA A 107 13.76 -2.54 -0.43
N CYS A 108 12.53 -2.45 0.06
CA CYS A 108 11.94 -1.24 0.63
C CYS A 108 11.38 -1.52 2.04
N SER A 109 12.22 -1.32 3.06
CA SER A 109 11.88 -1.65 4.46
C SER A 109 10.60 -0.97 4.97
N HIS A 110 10.31 0.24 4.49
CA HIS A 110 9.17 1.06 4.91
C HIS A 110 7.96 0.99 3.96
N GLY A 111 7.97 0.07 2.99
CA GLY A 111 6.96 0.04 1.93
C GLY A 111 7.36 0.77 0.66
N SER A 112 6.53 0.64 -0.37
CA SER A 112 6.85 1.12 -1.71
C SER A 112 5.63 1.28 -2.62
N GLU A 113 5.85 2.02 -3.70
CA GLU A 113 4.98 2.12 -4.88
C GLU A 113 5.77 1.81 -6.14
N GLN A 114 5.55 0.64 -6.73
CA GLN A 114 6.34 0.16 -7.86
C GLN A 114 5.56 -0.64 -8.90
N ASN A 115 6.10 -0.68 -10.12
CA ASN A 115 5.55 -1.49 -11.20
C ASN A 115 6.33 -2.81 -11.37
N HIS A 116 5.62 -3.94 -11.40
CA HIS A 116 6.15 -5.26 -11.71
C HIS A 116 5.30 -5.96 -12.76
N VAL A 117 5.92 -6.35 -13.87
CA VAL A 117 5.31 -7.23 -14.88
C VAL A 117 3.94 -6.72 -15.38
N GLY A 118 3.79 -5.39 -15.54
CA GLY A 118 2.54 -4.75 -15.99
C GLY A 118 1.52 -4.43 -14.88
N PHE A 119 1.84 -4.71 -13.62
CA PHE A 119 1.02 -4.39 -12.46
C PHE A 119 1.69 -3.35 -11.57
N PHE A 120 0.91 -2.45 -10.99
CA PHE A 120 1.35 -1.56 -9.93
C PHE A 120 1.08 -2.18 -8.57
N PHE A 121 2.06 -2.09 -7.70
CA PHE A 121 2.04 -2.54 -6.31
C PHE A 121 2.26 -1.33 -5.43
N TYR A 122 1.28 -1.05 -4.57
CA TYR A 122 1.40 -0.18 -3.41
C TYR A 122 1.41 -1.08 -2.19
N LEU A 123 2.45 -0.98 -1.37
CA LEU A 123 2.64 -1.80 -0.18
C LEU A 123 3.12 -0.88 0.95
N ASP A 124 2.31 -0.69 1.97
CA ASP A 124 2.50 0.37 2.97
C ASP A 124 2.33 -0.14 4.41
N PRO A 125 3.42 -0.47 5.12
CA PRO A 125 3.43 -0.59 6.57
C PRO A 125 3.06 0.74 7.24
N ASN A 126 2.04 0.76 8.10
CA ASN A 126 1.56 1.99 8.74
C ASN A 126 0.98 1.74 10.14
N ASP A 127 0.88 2.81 10.93
CA ASP A 127 0.42 2.77 12.33
C ASP A 127 -1.12 2.66 12.47
N GLY A 128 -1.83 2.19 11.43
CA GLY A 128 -3.30 2.01 11.43
C GLY A 128 -4.13 3.30 11.44
N GLY A 129 -3.50 4.47 11.60
CA GLY A 129 -4.20 5.71 11.92
C GLY A 129 -4.82 6.50 10.77
N LYS A 130 -4.55 6.21 9.49
CA LYS A 130 -4.99 7.10 8.38
C LYS A 130 -5.43 6.47 7.07
N TRP A 131 -5.17 5.18 6.86
CA TRP A 131 -5.64 4.47 5.67
C TRP A 131 -6.21 3.13 6.10
N TYR A 132 -7.30 3.17 6.86
CA TYR A 132 -8.14 1.99 6.95
C TYR A 132 -8.94 1.94 5.65
N PHE A 133 -8.45 1.19 4.65
CA PHE A 133 -9.38 0.68 3.65
C PHE A 133 -10.44 -0.08 4.44
N PRO A 134 -11.72 0.37 4.47
CA PRO A 134 -12.72 -0.39 5.19
C PRO A 134 -12.65 -1.83 4.70
N GLN A 135 -12.75 -2.80 5.61
CA GLN A 135 -12.74 -4.24 5.27
C GLN A 135 -13.81 -4.61 4.21
N ASP A 136 -14.69 -3.65 3.90
CA ASP A 136 -15.78 -3.69 2.93
C ASP A 136 -15.44 -3.03 1.58
N SER A 137 -14.21 -2.56 1.35
CA SER A 137 -13.73 -2.02 0.06
C SER A 137 -13.58 -3.14 -0.96
N LYS A 138 -14.72 -3.69 -1.34
CA LYS A 138 -14.86 -4.68 -2.38
C LYS A 138 -14.48 -4.01 -3.69
N ARG A 139 -13.43 -4.55 -4.32
CA ARG A 139 -13.33 -4.74 -5.77
C ARG A 139 -13.94 -3.57 -6.57
N SER A 140 -13.28 -2.42 -6.55
CA SER A 140 -13.73 -1.28 -7.35
C SER A 140 -13.31 -1.48 -8.80
N LYS A 141 -14.28 -1.63 -9.71
CA LYS A 141 -14.07 -1.20 -11.09
C LYS A 141 -14.09 0.32 -11.03
N THR A 142 -12.96 0.97 -11.31
CA THR A 142 -13.02 2.37 -11.74
C THR A 142 -13.70 2.35 -13.11
N ASP A 143 -15.03 2.51 -13.08
CA ASP A 143 -15.83 2.69 -14.28
C ASP A 143 -15.39 3.99 -14.95
N HIS A 144 -14.50 3.87 -15.94
CA HIS A 144 -14.26 4.90 -16.92
C HIS A 144 -15.03 4.55 -18.19
N PHE A 145 -16.32 4.91 -18.18
CA PHE A 145 -17.09 5.31 -19.36
C PHE A 145 -18.00 6.46 -18.99
#